data_AF-A0A818ZBK2-F1
#
_entry.id   AF-A0A818ZBK2-F1
#
_cell.length_a   1.000
_cell.length_b   1.000
_cell.length_c   1.000
_cell.angle_alpha   90.00
_cell.angle_beta   90.00
_cell.angle_gamma   90.00
#
_symmetry.space_group_name_H-M   'P 1'
#
loop_
_entity.id
_entity.type
_entity.pdbx_description
1 polymer ?
#
loop_
_entity_poly.entity_id
_entity_poly.type
_entity_poly.pdbx_seq_one_letter_code
_entity_poly.pdbx_strand_id
1 'polypeptide(L)'
;MYTRQVLKLHNRIEWNKNAEEQVITQTTSNPKVKRKIVIHIISAIIIPVLIVIATIIVSIQQNELNKTNRDNDLEIAQKQCKHDLYISNQTREQYRELSTLQRQQEQFLADQQRQESLVGNYIREISELLLSVNFTLTNKIRENIIRPQTLAVLRQLDGKMKTYAILFLCESTLLIDGKHSV
;
A
#
# COMPACT_ATOMS: atom_id res chain seq x y z
N MET A 1 -41.36 -85.41 -17.61
CA MET A 1 -40.53 -84.60 -18.53
C MET A 1 -39.33 -83.92 -17.83
N TYR A 2 -38.85 -84.43 -16.69
CA TYR A 2 -37.73 -83.87 -15.91
C TYR A 2 -36.41 -84.66 -16.04
N THR A 3 -36.45 -85.88 -16.56
CA THR A 3 -35.29 -86.79 -16.61
C THR A 3 -34.29 -86.51 -17.74
N ARG A 4 -34.67 -85.73 -18.78
CA ARG A 4 -33.76 -85.40 -19.90
C ARG A 4 -32.84 -84.19 -19.63
N GLN A 5 -33.18 -83.29 -18.72
CA GLN A 5 -32.32 -82.11 -18.45
C GLN A 5 -31.17 -82.42 -17.49
N VAL A 6 -31.38 -83.30 -16.50
CA VAL A 6 -30.34 -83.67 -15.51
C VAL A 6 -29.20 -84.46 -16.16
N LEU A 7 -29.52 -85.34 -17.13
CA LEU A 7 -28.50 -86.11 -17.86
C LEU A 7 -27.57 -85.21 -18.70
N LYS A 8 -28.06 -84.07 -19.18
CA LYS A 8 -27.31 -83.14 -20.03
C LYS A 8 -26.33 -82.26 -19.22
N LEU A 9 -26.62 -82.01 -17.95
CA LEU A 9 -25.72 -81.28 -17.05
C LEU A 9 -24.62 -82.20 -16.50
N HIS A 10 -24.92 -83.46 -16.20
CA HIS A 10 -23.92 -84.40 -15.69
C HIS A 10 -22.81 -84.70 -16.72
N ASN A 11 -23.18 -84.94 -18.00
CA ASN A 11 -22.21 -85.16 -19.07
C ASN A 11 -21.33 -83.92 -19.36
N ARG A 12 -21.79 -82.72 -19.02
CA ARG A 12 -21.02 -81.48 -19.25
C ARG A 12 -19.98 -81.23 -18.16
N ILE A 13 -20.22 -81.74 -16.95
CA ILE A 13 -19.28 -81.63 -15.83
C ILE A 13 -18.15 -82.66 -15.96
N GLU A 14 -18.43 -83.89 -16.41
CA GLU A 14 -17.36 -84.88 -16.66
C GLU A 14 -16.44 -84.49 -17.82
N TRP A 15 -16.99 -83.89 -18.89
CA TRP A 15 -16.16 -83.42 -20.00
C TRP A 15 -15.18 -82.31 -19.59
N ASN A 16 -15.58 -81.45 -18.64
CA ASN A 16 -14.71 -80.37 -18.18
C ASN A 16 -13.63 -80.85 -17.20
N LYS A 17 -13.94 -81.86 -16.36
CA LYS A 17 -12.95 -82.47 -15.46
C LYS A 17 -11.86 -83.22 -16.21
N ASN A 18 -12.21 -83.95 -17.28
CA ASN A 18 -11.23 -84.65 -18.11
C ASN A 18 -10.39 -83.71 -18.99
N ALA A 19 -10.94 -82.55 -19.37
CA ALA A 19 -10.20 -81.52 -20.09
C ALA A 19 -9.16 -80.82 -19.19
N GLU A 20 -9.44 -80.64 -17.89
CA GLU A 20 -8.48 -80.04 -16.95
C GLU A 20 -7.38 -81.02 -16.51
N GLU A 21 -7.65 -82.32 -16.38
CA GLU A 21 -6.62 -83.31 -16.01
C GLU A 21 -5.62 -83.63 -17.14
N GLN A 22 -6.00 -83.44 -18.41
CA GLN A 22 -5.05 -83.65 -19.53
C GLN A 22 -4.16 -82.44 -19.85
N VAL A 23 -4.44 -81.26 -19.28
CA VAL A 23 -3.60 -80.07 -19.49
C VAL A 23 -2.42 -80.02 -18.51
N ILE A 24 -2.46 -80.78 -17.41
CA ILE A 24 -1.45 -80.70 -16.34
C ILE A 24 -0.22 -81.59 -16.58
N THR A 25 -0.27 -82.58 -17.48
CA THR A 25 0.81 -83.59 -17.59
C THR A 25 1.70 -83.52 -18.84
N GLN A 26 1.56 -82.51 -19.70
CA GLN A 26 2.44 -82.34 -20.88
C GLN A 26 3.32 -81.08 -20.88
N THR A 27 3.70 -80.55 -19.71
CA THR A 27 4.88 -79.67 -19.61
C THR A 27 6.16 -80.47 -19.73
N THR A 28 6.40 -80.99 -20.94
CA THR A 28 7.68 -81.54 -21.35
C THR A 28 8.73 -80.44 -21.23
N SER A 29 9.76 -80.76 -20.46
CA SER A 29 10.89 -79.91 -20.10
C SER A 29 11.73 -79.52 -21.32
N ASN A 30 11.26 -78.55 -22.10
CA ASN A 30 12.08 -77.90 -23.12
C ASN A 30 13.00 -76.85 -22.45
N PRO A 31 14.33 -77.06 -22.40
CA PRO A 31 15.25 -76.16 -21.70
C PRO A 31 15.25 -74.73 -22.28
N LYS A 32 14.83 -74.56 -23.54
CA LYS A 32 14.70 -73.22 -24.17
C LYS A 32 13.52 -72.41 -23.61
N VAL A 33 12.44 -73.06 -23.17
CA VAL A 33 11.26 -72.40 -22.58
C VAL A 33 11.54 -72.01 -21.12
N LYS A 34 12.21 -72.90 -20.36
CA LYS A 34 12.63 -72.61 -18.97
C LYS A 34 13.53 -71.37 -18.90
N ARG A 35 14.46 -71.19 -19.85
CA ARG A 35 15.34 -70.00 -19.90
C ARG A 35 14.56 -68.69 -20.11
N LYS A 36 13.54 -68.69 -20.98
CA LYS A 36 12.71 -67.49 -21.21
C LYS A 36 11.88 -67.11 -19.99
N ILE A 37 11.28 -68.09 -19.31
CA ILE A 37 10.49 -67.87 -18.09
C ILE A 37 11.36 -67.29 -16.97
N VAL A 38 12.57 -67.82 -16.76
CA VAL A 38 13.50 -67.30 -15.75
C VAL A 38 13.90 -65.85 -16.03
N ILE A 39 14.20 -65.50 -17.29
CA ILE A 39 14.50 -64.10 -17.66
C ILE A 39 13.30 -63.19 -17.40
N HIS A 40 12.08 -63.67 -17.70
CA HIS A 40 10.85 -62.90 -17.46
C HIS A 40 10.61 -62.63 -15.97
N ILE A 41 10.79 -63.64 -15.12
CA ILE A 41 10.65 -63.50 -13.67
C ILE A 41 11.70 -62.54 -13.11
N ILE A 42 12.96 -62.65 -13.56
CA ILE A 42 14.03 -61.75 -13.14
C ILE A 42 13.71 -60.30 -13.55
N SER A 43 13.27 -60.06 -14.80
CA SER A 43 12.89 -58.72 -15.25
C SER A 43 11.70 -58.15 -14.49
N ALA A 44 10.72 -58.99 -14.12
CA ALA A 44 9.54 -58.60 -13.38
C ALA A 44 9.86 -58.14 -11.95
N ILE A 45 10.98 -58.57 -11.38
CA ILE A 45 11.44 -58.15 -10.05
C ILE A 45 12.38 -56.93 -10.14
N ILE A 46 13.26 -56.90 -11.14
CA ILE A 46 14.25 -55.81 -11.28
C ILE A 46 13.57 -54.46 -11.54
N ILE A 47 12.53 -54.42 -12.38
CA ILE A 47 11.87 -53.17 -12.76
C ILE A 47 11.25 -52.46 -11.53
N PRO A 48 10.43 -53.12 -10.69
CA PRO A 48 9.93 -52.50 -9.45
C PRO A 48 11.02 -52.01 -8.50
N VAL A 49 12.11 -52.77 -8.36
CA VAL A 49 13.23 -52.39 -7.48
C VAL A 49 13.90 -51.10 -7.98
N LEU A 50 14.14 -50.99 -9.29
CA LEU A 50 14.70 -49.76 -9.87
C LEU A 50 13.80 -48.55 -9.68
N ILE A 51 12.47 -48.72 -9.80
CA ILE A 51 11.50 -47.64 -9.57
C ILE A 51 11.56 -47.15 -8.12
N VAL A 52 11.64 -48.07 -7.14
CA VAL A 52 11.76 -47.71 -5.72
C VAL A 52 13.04 -46.90 -5.46
N ILE A 53 14.17 -47.36 -5.98
CA ILE A 53 15.46 -46.66 -5.82
C ILE A 53 15.42 -45.27 -6.45
N ALA A 54 14.90 -45.15 -7.68
CA ALA A 54 14.74 -43.87 -8.36
C ALA A 54 13.83 -42.91 -7.57
N THR A 55 12.75 -43.42 -6.99
CA THR A 55 11.82 -42.63 -6.17
C THR A 55 12.51 -42.06 -4.93
N ILE A 56 13.35 -42.85 -4.25
CA ILE A 56 14.11 -42.39 -3.07
C ILE A 56 15.08 -41.27 -3.45
N ILE A 57 15.81 -41.42 -4.57
CA ILE A 57 16.77 -40.41 -5.05
C ILE A 57 16.04 -39.10 -5.37
N VAL A 58 14.94 -39.17 -6.12
CA VAL A 58 14.13 -37.98 -6.45
C VAL A 58 13.58 -37.32 -5.19
N SER A 59 13.12 -38.11 -4.22
CA SER A 59 12.59 -37.59 -2.95
C SER A 59 13.64 -36.80 -2.15
N ILE A 60 14.89 -37.28 -2.11
CA ILE A 60 16.00 -36.57 -1.44
C ILE A 60 16.30 -35.25 -2.18
N GLN A 61 16.41 -35.28 -3.51
CA GLN A 61 16.69 -34.07 -4.31
C GLN A 61 15.58 -33.02 -4.16
N GLN A 62 14.31 -33.45 -4.19
CA GLN A 62 13.17 -32.56 -3.96
C GLN A 62 13.19 -31.95 -2.56
N ASN A 63 13.59 -32.71 -1.54
CA ASN A 63 13.69 -32.18 -0.17
C ASN A 63 14.76 -31.08 -0.06
N GLU A 64 15.91 -31.25 -0.71
CA GLU A 64 16.97 -30.22 -0.72
C GLU A 64 16.53 -28.96 -1.48
N LEU A 65 15.91 -29.11 -2.65
CA LEU A 65 15.37 -27.98 -3.41
C LEU A 65 14.29 -27.23 -2.61
N ASN A 66 13.41 -27.94 -1.91
CA ASN A 66 12.38 -27.33 -1.08
C ASN A 66 12.95 -26.54 0.10
N LYS A 67 14.04 -27.03 0.72
CA LYS A 67 14.73 -26.29 1.79
C LYS A 67 15.37 -25.02 1.25
N THR A 68 16.12 -25.11 0.16
CA THR A 68 16.75 -23.95 -0.47
C THR A 68 15.72 -22.91 -0.91
N ASN A 69 14.60 -23.34 -1.51
CA ASN A 69 13.53 -22.42 -1.89
C ASN A 69 12.90 -21.75 -0.67
N ARG A 70 12.65 -22.50 0.41
CA ARG A 70 12.11 -21.93 1.64
C ARG A 70 13.04 -20.91 2.28
N ASP A 71 14.34 -21.17 2.28
CA ASP A 71 15.34 -20.25 2.82
C ASP A 71 15.43 -18.97 1.96
N ASN A 72 15.41 -19.12 0.63
CA ASN A 72 15.37 -17.99 -0.31
C ASN A 72 14.10 -17.15 -0.13
N ASP A 73 12.93 -17.80 -0.02
CA ASP A 73 11.65 -17.12 0.18
C ASP A 73 11.64 -16.33 1.50
N LEU A 74 12.22 -16.91 2.56
CA LEU A 74 12.35 -16.24 3.85
C LEU A 74 13.30 -15.04 3.78
N GLU A 75 14.43 -15.17 3.07
CA GLU A 75 15.35 -14.05 2.86
C GLU A 75 14.68 -12.91 2.05
N ILE A 76 13.96 -13.25 0.98
CA ILE A 76 13.22 -12.27 0.16
C ILE A 76 12.17 -11.57 1.00
N ALA A 77 11.38 -12.32 1.79
CA ALA A 77 10.36 -11.75 2.67
C ALA A 77 10.97 -10.81 3.73
N GLN A 78 12.12 -11.16 4.30
CA GLN A 78 12.83 -10.30 5.25
C GLN A 78 13.35 -9.02 4.59
N LYS A 79 13.89 -9.12 3.37
CA LYS A 79 14.36 -7.95 2.61
C LYS A 79 13.20 -7.02 2.27
N GLN A 80 12.08 -7.57 1.79
CA GLN A 80 10.86 -6.80 1.52
C GLN A 80 10.34 -6.12 2.78
N CYS A 81 10.21 -6.86 3.90
CA CYS A 81 9.77 -6.28 5.16
C CYS A 81 10.66 -5.12 5.64
N LYS A 82 11.99 -5.26 5.53
CA LYS A 82 12.92 -4.17 5.88
C LYS A 82 12.79 -2.97 4.94
N HIS A 83 12.62 -3.23 3.65
CA HIS A 83 12.44 -2.18 2.64
C HIS A 83 11.14 -1.41 2.86
N ASP A 84 10.04 -2.11 3.10
CA ASP A 84 8.72 -1.51 3.37
C ASP A 84 8.76 -0.71 4.67
N LEU A 85 9.44 -1.21 5.70
CA LEU A 85 9.64 -0.47 6.95
C LEU A 85 10.44 0.82 6.72
N TYR A 86 11.50 0.75 5.92
CA TYR A 86 12.30 1.92 5.56
C TYR A 86 11.48 2.96 4.81
N ILE A 87 10.76 2.55 3.76
CA ILE A 87 9.86 3.44 3.00
C ILE A 87 8.81 4.05 3.93
N SER A 88 8.16 3.24 4.76
CA SER A 88 7.13 3.73 5.68
C SER A 88 7.67 4.77 6.65
N ASN A 89 8.90 4.63 7.14
CA ASN A 89 9.50 5.61 8.04
C ASN A 89 9.84 6.90 7.30
N GLN A 90 10.44 6.80 6.11
CA GLN A 90 10.77 7.97 5.30
C GLN A 90 9.51 8.76 4.90
N THR A 91 8.43 8.08 4.52
CA THR A 91 7.15 8.70 4.21
C THR A 91 6.56 9.41 5.44
N ARG A 92 6.65 8.81 6.64
CA ARG A 92 6.19 9.45 7.88
C ARG A 92 6.96 10.74 8.20
N GLU A 93 8.26 10.77 7.94
CA GLU A 93 9.09 11.97 8.13
C GLU A 93 8.69 13.08 7.15
N GLN A 94 8.54 12.75 5.87
CA GLN A 94 8.08 13.70 4.85
C GLN A 94 6.69 14.28 5.19
N TYR A 95 5.76 13.45 5.65
CA TYR A 95 4.44 13.95 6.08
C TYR A 95 4.53 14.88 7.29
N ARG A 96 5.44 14.62 8.24
CA ARG A 96 5.66 15.52 9.38
C ARG A 96 6.17 16.87 8.90
N GLU A 97 7.19 16.88 8.03
CA GLU A 97 7.75 18.11 7.48
C GLU A 97 6.70 18.92 6.71
N LEU A 98 5.95 18.28 5.81
CA LEU A 98 4.86 18.92 5.07
C LEU A 98 3.80 19.49 6.01
N SER A 99 3.40 18.76 7.06
CA SER A 99 2.42 19.25 8.02
C SER A 99 2.92 20.46 8.82
N THR A 100 4.22 20.52 9.14
CA THR A 100 4.80 21.67 9.82
C THR A 100 4.87 22.89 8.91
N LEU A 101 5.24 22.69 7.64
CA LEU A 101 5.29 23.75 6.64
C LEU A 101 3.89 24.31 6.38
N GLN A 102 2.88 23.46 6.24
CA GLN A 102 1.48 23.87 6.07
C GLN A 102 1.00 24.70 7.25
N ARG A 103 1.26 24.26 8.49
CA ARG A 103 0.90 25.04 9.69
C ARG A 103 1.57 26.40 9.73
N GLN A 104 2.85 26.48 9.37
CA GLN A 104 3.58 27.76 9.31
C GLN A 104 2.99 28.68 8.24
N GLN A 105 2.65 28.13 7.07
CA GLN A 105 2.02 28.89 6.00
C GLN A 105 0.63 29.39 6.39
N GLU A 106 -0.18 28.55 7.02
CA GLU A 106 -1.50 28.93 7.53
C GLU A 106 -1.41 30.01 8.59
N GLN A 107 -0.47 29.90 9.54
CA GLN A 107 -0.20 30.94 10.54
C GLN A 107 0.20 32.25 9.89
N PHE A 108 1.11 32.21 8.92
CA PHE A 108 1.54 33.39 8.18
C PHE A 108 0.38 34.06 7.44
N LEU A 109 -0.46 33.28 6.75
CA LEU A 109 -1.64 33.81 6.06
C LEU A 109 -2.67 34.37 7.03
N ALA A 110 -2.90 33.71 8.17
CA ALA A 110 -3.81 34.19 9.20
C ALA A 110 -3.34 35.52 9.81
N ASP A 111 -2.03 35.65 10.07
CA ASP A 111 -1.43 36.89 10.55
C ASP A 111 -1.55 38.00 9.50
N GLN A 112 -1.31 37.70 8.23
CA GLN A 112 -1.49 38.66 7.13
C GLN A 112 -2.95 39.13 7.03
N GLN A 113 -3.90 38.20 7.02
CA GLN A 113 -5.35 38.51 6.99
C GLN A 113 -5.77 39.34 8.20
N ARG A 114 -5.22 39.05 9.39
CA ARG A 114 -5.47 39.82 10.59
C ARG A 114 -4.98 41.26 10.43
N GLN A 115 -3.77 41.45 9.92
CA GLN A 115 -3.23 42.80 9.68
C GLN A 115 -4.05 43.58 8.64
N GLU A 116 -4.42 42.93 7.54
CA GLU A 116 -5.28 43.53 6.51
C GLU A 116 -6.65 43.92 7.09
N SER A 117 -7.24 43.07 7.93
CA SER A 117 -8.50 43.35 8.63
C SER A 117 -8.37 44.54 9.58
N LEU A 118 -7.26 44.66 10.32
CA LEU A 118 -7.00 45.81 11.19
C LEU A 118 -6.94 47.12 10.40
N VAL A 119 -6.23 47.13 9.26
CA VAL A 119 -6.16 48.31 8.39
C VAL A 119 -7.53 48.63 7.77
N GLY A 120 -8.25 47.62 7.28
CA GLY A 120 -9.58 47.80 6.70
C GLY A 120 -10.60 48.35 7.70
N ASN A 121 -10.59 47.84 8.94
CA ASN A 121 -11.43 48.36 10.02
C ASN A 121 -11.08 49.81 10.36
N TYR A 122 -9.79 50.13 10.46
CA TYR A 122 -9.35 51.50 10.68
C TYR A 122 -9.81 52.46 9.59
N ILE A 123 -9.64 52.10 8.31
CA ILE A 123 -10.09 52.92 7.18
C ILE A 123 -11.59 53.15 7.27
N ARG A 124 -12.38 52.09 7.53
CA ARG A 124 -13.83 52.17 7.70
C ARG A 124 -14.22 53.10 8.85
N GLU A 125 -13.62 52.96 10.03
CA GLU A 125 -13.87 53.81 11.19
C GLU A 125 -13.58 55.28 10.89
N ILE A 126 -12.45 55.58 10.22
CA ILE A 126 -12.12 56.94 9.82
C ILE A 126 -13.08 57.46 8.75
N SER A 127 -13.47 56.65 7.77
CA SER A 127 -14.47 57.06 6.76
C SER A 127 -15.83 57.38 7.39
N GLU A 128 -16.32 56.54 8.30
CA GLU A 128 -17.55 56.77 9.06
C GLU A 128 -17.46 58.05 9.89
N LEU A 129 -16.33 58.28 10.57
CA LEU A 129 -16.08 59.51 11.32
C LEU A 129 -16.10 60.73 10.40
N LEU A 130 -15.44 60.68 9.25
CA LEU A 130 -15.41 61.78 8.28
C LEU A 130 -16.79 62.09 7.72
N LEU A 131 -17.58 61.06 7.41
CA LEU A 131 -18.97 61.21 6.98
C LEU A 131 -19.82 61.88 8.08
N SER A 132 -19.64 61.47 9.34
CA SER A 132 -20.40 62.03 10.47
C SER A 132 -20.16 63.53 10.69
N VAL A 133 -19.00 64.04 10.27
CA VAL A 133 -18.62 65.45 10.41
C VAL A 133 -18.67 66.23 9.09
N ASN A 134 -19.39 65.73 8.09
CA ASN A 134 -19.50 66.32 6.76
C ASN A 134 -18.13 66.66 6.14
N PHE A 135 -17.15 65.77 6.31
CA PHE A 135 -15.76 65.95 5.86
C PHE A 135 -15.06 67.20 6.42
N THR A 136 -15.62 67.84 7.45
CA THR A 136 -15.06 69.05 8.05
C THR A 136 -14.10 68.67 9.18
N LEU A 137 -12.83 68.53 8.83
CA LEU A 137 -11.79 67.98 9.70
C LEU A 137 -11.25 69.05 10.65
N THR A 138 -11.94 69.27 11.78
CA THR A 138 -11.47 70.23 12.81
C THR A 138 -10.21 69.72 13.51
N ASN A 139 -9.32 70.63 13.92
CA ASN A 139 -8.10 70.28 14.67
C ASN A 139 -8.40 69.49 15.95
N LYS A 140 -9.54 69.75 16.61
CA LYS A 140 -9.96 68.99 17.79
C LYS A 140 -10.24 67.53 17.47
N ILE A 141 -10.93 67.22 16.37
CA ILE A 141 -11.22 65.83 15.96
C ILE A 141 -9.93 65.13 15.56
N ARG A 142 -9.08 65.81 14.81
CA ARG A 142 -7.78 65.28 14.36
C ARG A 142 -6.91 64.86 15.54
N GLU A 143 -6.68 65.77 16.47
CA GLU A 143 -5.75 65.55 17.59
C GLU A 143 -6.32 64.62 18.66
N ASN A 144 -7.63 64.66 18.92
CA ASN A 144 -8.22 63.90 20.03
C ASN A 144 -8.76 62.52 19.63
N ILE A 145 -9.09 62.29 18.35
CA ILE A 145 -9.73 61.04 17.90
C ILE A 145 -8.84 60.33 16.89
N ILE A 146 -8.57 60.97 15.75
CA ILE A 146 -7.87 60.34 14.63
C ILE A 146 -6.45 59.96 15.05
N ARG A 147 -5.66 60.90 15.58
CA ARG A 147 -4.25 60.67 15.91
C ARG A 147 -4.04 59.54 16.94
N PRO A 148 -4.79 59.47 18.06
CA PRO A 148 -4.70 58.34 18.98
C PRO A 148 -5.11 57.00 18.34
N GLN A 149 -6.18 56.96 17.54
CA GLN A 149 -6.62 55.75 16.85
C GLN A 149 -5.57 55.26 15.84
N THR A 150 -5.05 56.18 15.02
CA THR A 150 -3.94 55.90 14.10
C THR A 150 -2.74 55.32 14.83
N LEU A 151 -2.34 55.92 15.97
CA LEU A 151 -1.22 55.43 16.77
C LEU A 151 -1.50 54.02 17.34
N ALA A 152 -2.72 53.77 17.80
CA ALA A 152 -3.13 52.47 18.33
C ALA A 152 -3.09 51.37 17.27
N VAL A 153 -3.49 51.68 16.03
CA VAL A 153 -3.42 50.76 14.89
C VAL A 153 -1.96 50.55 14.46
N LEU A 154 -1.17 51.62 14.32
CA LEU A 154 0.26 51.54 13.98
C LEU A 154 1.08 50.74 15.01
N ARG A 155 0.67 50.69 16.28
CA ARG A 155 1.31 49.83 17.28
C ARG A 155 1.07 48.34 17.04
N GLN A 156 -0.07 47.97 16.46
CA GLN A 156 -0.48 46.59 16.21
C GLN A 156 -0.02 46.03 14.86
N LEU A 157 0.29 46.90 13.89
CA LEU A 157 0.79 46.49 12.58
C LEU A 157 2.24 46.01 12.65
N ASP A 158 2.67 45.25 11.65
CA ASP A 158 4.09 44.91 11.47
C ASP A 158 4.86 46.03 10.73
N GLY A 159 6.18 45.88 10.60
CA GLY A 159 7.03 46.91 10.00
C GLY A 159 6.68 47.27 8.54
N LYS A 160 6.24 46.28 7.75
CA LYS A 160 5.87 46.51 6.33
C LYS A 160 4.53 47.25 6.25
N MET A 161 3.52 46.76 6.96
CA MET A 161 2.20 47.38 6.98
C MET A 161 2.21 48.77 7.62
N LYS A 162 3.07 49.02 8.62
CA LYS A 162 3.29 50.38 9.14
C LYS A 162 3.75 51.34 8.06
N THR A 163 4.68 50.91 7.20
CA THR A 163 5.19 51.76 6.11
C THR A 163 4.06 52.16 5.17
N TYR A 164 3.22 51.20 4.76
CA TYR A 164 2.07 51.49 3.91
C TYR A 164 1.04 52.38 4.59
N ALA A 165 0.72 52.10 5.86
CA ALA A 165 -0.20 52.91 6.63
C ALA A 165 0.30 54.36 6.79
N ILE A 166 1.58 54.56 7.09
CA ILE A 166 2.20 55.89 7.20
C ILE A 166 2.17 56.63 5.86
N LEU A 167 2.53 55.95 4.76
CA LEU A 167 2.48 56.53 3.42
C LEU A 167 1.07 57.00 3.07
N PHE A 168 0.06 56.15 3.29
CA PHE A 168 -1.35 56.49 3.09
C PHE A 168 -1.78 57.70 3.93
N LEU A 169 -1.35 57.79 5.18
CA LEU A 169 -1.67 58.92 6.07
C LEU A 169 -1.00 60.23 5.64
N CYS A 170 0.19 60.16 5.05
CA CYS A 170 0.87 61.30 4.44
C CYS A 170 0.16 61.75 3.16
N GLU A 171 -0.18 60.81 2.26
CA GLU A 171 -0.87 61.09 0.99
C GLU A 171 -2.27 61.68 1.21
N SER A 172 -2.97 61.23 2.26
CA SER A 172 -4.29 61.75 2.63
C SER A 172 -4.24 63.09 3.36
N THR A 173 -3.06 63.70 3.56
CA THR A 173 -2.86 64.94 4.33
C THR A 173 -3.39 64.89 5.78
N LEU A 174 -3.64 63.69 6.31
CA LEU A 174 -4.13 63.50 7.67
C LEU A 174 -3.05 63.82 8.72
N LEU A 175 -1.77 63.63 8.37
CA LEU A 175 -0.62 63.91 9.25
C LEU A 175 0.06 65.26 8.99
N ILE A 176 -0.12 65.86 7.80
CA ILE A 176 0.53 67.11 7.45
C ILE A 176 -0.38 68.26 7.88
N ASP A 177 0.10 69.05 8.83
CA ASP A 177 -0.61 70.23 9.33
C ASP A 177 -0.67 71.26 8.18
N GLY A 178 -1.87 71.71 7.80
CA GLY A 178 -2.11 72.60 6.65
C GLY A 178 -1.54 74.02 6.78
N LYS A 179 -0.51 74.22 7.60
CA LYS A 179 0.14 75.52 7.86
C LYS A 179 1.06 76.02 6.73
N HIS A 180 1.14 75.30 5.62
CA HIS A 180 1.76 75.78 4.38
C HIS A 180 0.70 75.99 3.29
N SER A 181 -0.26 76.89 3.53
CA SER A 181 -0.89 77.63 2.42
C SER A 181 -0.20 78.99 2.33
N VAL A 182 0.78 79.09 1.43
CA VAL A 182 1.25 80.37 0.86
C VAL A 182 0.36 80.67 -0.33
#